data_AF-A0A2Z6MX35-F1
#
_entry.id   AF-A0A2Z6MX35-F1
#
_cell.length_a   1.000
_cell.length_b   1.000
_cell.length_c   1.000
_cell.angle_alpha   90.00
_cell.angle_beta   90.00
_cell.angle_gamma   90.00
#
_symmetry.space_group_name_H-M   'P 1'
#
loop_
_entity.id
_entity.type
_entity.pdbx_description
1 polymer ?
#
loop_
_entity_poly.entity_id
_entity_poly.type
_entity_poly.pdbx_seq_one_letter_code
_entity_poly.pdbx_strand_id
1 'polypeptide(L)'
;MHWRREYSTHAAGNDGPKPSSVASAAPWLFSVAATSIDRQFIDKLILGNGKTLIGKSVNTIPSNGTKFPIAVRNAQACPGNASPEMCTCIDTKSVKGKLVLCGALNNFDRYAYANGAIGSIINVTNSHNDMSFVTSMPSLNLDTEDYVLVQSYTNSTKYPVAEILKSDIFHDTTAPRIVGFSSRGPNPLLPEIMKPDISAPGVDILVSYSPIASPSQDINDKRRVKYNLLSGTSMACPHVAGVVAYVKSFQPDWSHAAIKYAIMPTARQVNGTYNDMVGEFAYGFGNVNRQQAVDPGLVYDINKQDYVQMLCNYGYNADKIKLISGDNSSCQGASSRPFVKDINYPALVIPIEPNKLVNVKINRTVTNVGSPNSTYRATVIPIPKIKIRVEPKLLSFKSLNEKQSFTVTVVGGEELNETMISSSLIWSDGSHNVKSPIIVQCLS
;
A
#
# COMPACT_ATOMS: atom_id res chain seq x y z
N MET A 1 -14.26 -20.74 -3.80
CA MET A 1 -14.24 -19.63 -4.78
C MET A 1 -14.63 -20.20 -6.12
N HIS A 2 -15.71 -19.73 -6.74
CA HIS A 2 -16.01 -20.13 -8.12
C HIS A 2 -15.06 -19.37 -9.04
N TRP A 3 -14.16 -20.06 -9.73
CA TRP A 3 -13.35 -19.54 -10.84
C TRP A 3 -14.21 -19.30 -12.09
N ARG A 4 -15.41 -18.73 -11.91
CA ARG A 4 -16.22 -18.14 -12.97
C ARG A 4 -15.57 -16.80 -13.33
N ARG A 5 -15.98 -16.20 -14.45
CA ARG A 5 -15.39 -15.01 -15.10
C ARG A 5 -15.45 -13.69 -14.27
N GLU A 6 -15.38 -13.78 -12.95
CA GLU A 6 -15.51 -12.68 -12.01
C GLU A 6 -14.13 -12.13 -11.61
N TYR A 7 -14.06 -10.82 -11.40
CA TYR A 7 -12.83 -10.13 -11.03
C TYR A 7 -12.82 -9.85 -9.53
N SER A 8 -11.73 -10.18 -8.85
CA SER A 8 -11.56 -9.89 -7.43
C SER A 8 -10.33 -9.03 -7.19
N THR A 9 -10.57 -7.75 -6.89
CA THR A 9 -9.58 -6.84 -6.32
C THR A 9 -9.67 -6.89 -4.80
N HIS A 10 -8.53 -6.92 -4.13
CA HIS A 10 -8.45 -6.99 -2.67
C HIS A 10 -7.53 -5.89 -2.16
N ALA A 11 -7.92 -5.28 -1.04
CA ALA A 11 -7.04 -4.43 -0.27
C ALA A 11 -5.88 -5.28 0.29
N ALA A 12 -4.65 -4.76 0.24
CA ALA A 12 -3.48 -5.46 0.75
C ALA A 12 -3.50 -5.62 2.29
N GLY A 13 -4.14 -4.69 3.00
CA GLY A 13 -4.14 -4.58 4.47
C GLY A 13 -3.55 -3.26 4.94
N ASN A 14 -3.79 -2.91 6.21
CA ASN A 14 -3.34 -1.66 6.82
C ASN A 14 -2.38 -1.90 8.01
N ASP A 15 -1.66 -3.02 8.00
CA ASP A 15 -0.75 -3.47 9.07
C ASP A 15 0.74 -3.23 8.73
N GLY A 16 0.99 -2.36 7.75
CA GLY A 16 2.34 -1.88 7.43
C GLY A 16 2.93 -0.98 8.52
N PRO A 17 4.23 -0.64 8.44
CA PRO A 17 5.15 -0.94 7.34
C PRO A 17 5.92 -2.25 7.52
N LYS A 18 5.51 -3.10 8.48
CA LYS A 18 6.23 -4.35 8.79
C LYS A 18 6.27 -5.27 7.56
N PRO A 19 7.42 -5.90 7.23
CA PRO A 19 7.49 -6.92 6.19
C PRO A 19 6.50 -8.08 6.44
N SER A 20 6.03 -8.69 5.35
CA SER A 20 5.10 -9.83 5.35
C SER A 20 3.78 -9.57 6.09
N SER A 21 3.30 -8.33 6.08
CA SER A 21 2.01 -7.91 6.67
C SER A 21 0.84 -7.94 5.70
N VAL A 22 1.07 -8.30 4.43
CA VAL A 22 0.01 -8.40 3.42
C VAL A 22 -0.92 -9.57 3.70
N ALA A 23 -2.22 -9.29 3.81
CA ALA A 23 -3.26 -10.31 4.02
C ALA A 23 -3.77 -10.90 2.69
N SER A 24 -3.77 -10.10 1.61
CA SER A 24 -4.20 -10.53 0.28
C SER A 24 -3.06 -11.28 -0.46
N ALA A 25 -2.81 -12.51 -0.03
CA ALA A 25 -1.65 -13.31 -0.43
C ALA A 25 -1.88 -14.24 -1.64
N ALA A 26 -3.12 -14.58 -1.99
CA ALA A 26 -3.37 -15.57 -3.05
C ALA A 26 -2.96 -15.05 -4.46
N PRO A 27 -2.33 -15.88 -5.32
CA PRO A 27 -1.80 -15.43 -6.62
C PRO A 27 -2.86 -14.91 -7.61
N TRP A 28 -4.07 -15.48 -7.55
CA TRP A 28 -5.18 -15.10 -8.42
C TRP A 28 -5.92 -13.83 -7.97
N LEU A 29 -5.69 -13.34 -6.74
CA LEU A 29 -6.26 -12.08 -6.29
C LEU A 29 -5.45 -10.90 -6.81
N PHE A 30 -6.10 -9.79 -7.12
CA PHE A 30 -5.44 -8.54 -7.46
C PHE A 30 -5.27 -7.68 -6.19
N SER A 31 -4.10 -7.76 -5.56
CA SER A 31 -3.78 -7.14 -4.26
C SER A 31 -3.30 -5.70 -4.43
N VAL A 32 -3.96 -4.76 -3.74
CA VAL A 32 -3.80 -3.32 -3.94
C VAL A 32 -3.27 -2.63 -2.69
N ALA A 33 -2.11 -2.00 -2.81
CA ALA A 33 -1.51 -1.12 -1.82
C ALA A 33 -2.06 0.31 -1.90
N ALA A 34 -1.87 1.09 -0.85
CA ALA A 34 -2.31 2.48 -0.78
C ALA A 34 -1.14 3.44 -1.01
N THR A 35 -1.36 4.44 -1.86
CA THR A 35 -0.48 5.60 -2.04
C THR A 35 -1.18 6.89 -1.63
N SER A 36 -0.37 7.89 -1.29
CA SER A 36 -0.82 9.27 -1.18
C SER A 36 -1.16 9.85 -2.55
N ILE A 37 -1.92 10.94 -2.53
CA ILE A 37 -2.09 11.85 -3.66
C ILE A 37 -1.33 13.15 -3.40
N ASP A 38 -1.30 14.02 -4.41
CA ASP A 38 -0.68 15.34 -4.36
C ASP A 38 -1.42 16.33 -3.44
N ARG A 39 -2.65 16.02 -3.02
CA ARG A 39 -3.38 16.78 -1.99
C ARG A 39 -3.10 16.22 -0.60
N GLN A 40 -2.68 17.09 0.32
CA GLN A 40 -2.61 16.79 1.75
C GLN A 40 -3.40 17.81 2.57
N PHE A 41 -4.00 17.35 3.67
CA PHE A 41 -4.56 18.24 4.69
C PHE A 41 -3.54 18.49 5.78
N ILE A 42 -3.35 19.77 6.12
CA ILE A 42 -2.44 20.19 7.18
C ILE A 42 -3.13 21.15 8.13
N ASP A 43 -2.74 21.10 9.40
CA ASP A 43 -3.15 22.05 10.42
C ASP A 43 -1.92 22.78 10.95
N LYS A 44 -2.06 24.07 11.24
CA LYS A 44 -1.01 24.85 11.90
C LYS A 44 -1.34 24.94 13.39
N LEU A 45 -0.39 24.51 14.22
CA LEU A 45 -0.41 24.67 15.68
C LEU A 45 0.47 25.85 16.06
N ILE A 46 -0.12 26.93 16.56
CA ILE A 46 0.60 28.13 16.99
C ILE A 46 0.68 28.14 18.52
N LEU A 47 1.88 27.94 19.05
CA LEU A 47 2.15 27.96 20.49
C LEU A 47 2.19 29.40 21.03
N GLY A 48 1.99 29.56 22.35
CA GLY A 48 2.02 30.86 23.00
C GLY A 48 3.37 31.59 22.91
N ASN A 49 4.47 30.86 22.69
CA ASN A 49 5.79 31.42 22.42
C ASN A 49 6.02 31.84 20.95
N GLY A 50 5.00 31.74 20.10
CA GLY A 50 5.07 32.11 18.68
C GLY A 50 5.57 31.01 17.74
N LYS A 51 6.06 29.89 18.26
CA LYS A 51 6.47 28.76 17.42
C LYS A 51 5.24 28.16 16.73
N THR A 52 5.37 27.90 15.43
CA THR A 52 4.34 27.23 14.63
C THR A 52 4.84 25.83 14.24
N LEU A 53 4.01 24.81 14.47
CA LEU A 53 4.23 23.44 14.05
C LEU A 53 3.16 23.05 13.03
N ILE A 54 3.48 22.08 12.16
CA ILE A 54 2.56 21.61 11.13
C ILE A 54 2.18 20.17 11.45
N GLY A 55 0.90 19.96 11.72
CA GLY A 55 0.36 18.62 11.88
C GLY A 55 -0.66 18.28 10.82
N LYS A 56 -1.34 17.15 11.01
CA LYS A 56 -2.35 16.66 10.07
C LYS A 56 -3.65 16.28 10.77
N SER A 57 -4.75 16.76 10.22
CA SER A 57 -6.11 16.28 10.46
C SER A 57 -7.03 16.87 9.39
N VAL A 58 -8.32 16.60 9.52
CA VAL A 58 -9.37 17.37 8.84
C VAL A 58 -10.20 18.09 9.91
N ASN A 59 -9.62 19.17 10.43
CA ASN A 59 -10.25 20.12 11.34
C ASN A 59 -11.02 21.19 10.54
N THR A 60 -12.34 21.20 10.70
CA THR A 60 -13.22 22.18 10.03
C THR A 60 -13.54 23.39 10.91
N ILE A 61 -13.06 23.42 12.15
CA ILE A 61 -13.41 24.42 13.16
C ILE A 61 -12.38 25.56 13.13
N PRO A 62 -12.78 26.80 12.81
CA PRO A 62 -11.88 27.93 12.85
C PRO A 62 -11.56 28.33 14.29
N SER A 63 -10.30 28.70 14.55
CA SER A 63 -9.86 29.24 15.83
C SER A 63 -10.27 30.70 16.07
N ASN A 64 -10.50 31.45 14.99
CA ASN A 64 -10.75 32.90 15.02
C ASN A 64 -9.70 33.69 15.82
N GLY A 65 -8.42 33.27 15.78
CA GLY A 65 -7.33 33.92 16.52
C GLY A 65 -7.29 33.60 18.02
N THR A 66 -8.10 32.64 18.48
CA THR A 66 -8.20 32.30 19.91
C THR A 66 -7.17 31.26 20.30
N LYS A 67 -6.32 31.60 21.28
CA LYS A 67 -5.43 30.65 21.95
C LYS A 67 -6.12 30.10 23.20
N PHE A 68 -6.07 28.78 23.36
CA PHE A 68 -6.64 28.09 24.50
C PHE A 68 -5.55 27.55 25.41
N PRO A 69 -5.78 27.46 26.73
CA PRO A 69 -4.84 26.81 27.64
C PRO A 69 -4.60 25.35 27.26
N ILE A 70 -3.38 24.89 27.44
CA ILE A 70 -3.00 23.49 27.32
C ILE A 70 -3.00 22.86 28.71
N ALA A 71 -3.56 21.66 28.85
CA ALA A 71 -3.46 20.88 30.07
C ALA A 71 -2.01 20.40 30.27
N VAL A 72 -1.34 20.88 31.33
CA VAL A 72 0.01 20.43 31.72
C VAL A 72 0.01 18.97 32.19
N ARG A 73 -1.13 18.51 32.71
CA ARG A 73 -1.35 17.15 33.18
C ARG A 73 -2.82 16.80 32.99
N ASN A 74 -3.11 15.65 32.39
CA ASN A 74 -4.48 15.21 32.12
C ASN A 74 -5.18 14.64 33.37
N ALA A 75 -4.43 14.03 34.29
CA ALA A 75 -4.93 13.49 35.55
C ALA A 75 -3.88 13.52 36.66
N GLN A 76 -4.30 13.79 37.90
CA GLN A 76 -3.48 13.85 39.11
C GLN A 76 -3.14 12.46 39.63
N ALA A 77 -4.07 11.52 39.52
CA ALA A 77 -3.89 10.15 39.96
C ALA A 77 -4.55 9.19 38.96
N CYS A 78 -3.82 8.15 38.57
CA CYS A 78 -4.30 7.08 37.72
C CYS A 78 -3.78 5.73 38.20
N PRO A 79 -4.45 4.62 37.87
CA PRO A 79 -3.91 3.29 38.11
C PRO A 79 -2.60 3.09 37.32
N GLY A 80 -1.47 2.88 38.03
CA GLY A 80 -0.12 2.73 37.44
C GLY A 80 0.69 4.03 37.36
N ASN A 81 1.90 3.97 36.77
CA ASN A 81 2.71 5.17 36.50
C ASN A 81 2.07 5.96 35.35
N ALA A 82 1.37 7.05 35.65
CA ALA A 82 0.79 7.93 34.64
C ALA A 82 1.76 9.02 34.21
N SER A 83 2.08 9.04 32.92
CA SER A 83 2.67 10.23 32.29
C SER A 83 1.64 11.38 32.31
N PRO A 84 2.11 12.65 32.35
CA PRO A 84 1.22 13.81 32.32
C PRO A 84 0.26 13.83 31.12
N GLU A 85 0.68 13.28 29.98
CA GLU A 85 -0.02 13.25 28.68
C GLU A 85 -0.78 11.95 28.43
N MET A 86 -1.01 11.14 29.47
CA MET A 86 -1.82 9.94 29.37
C MET A 86 -3.29 10.33 29.10
N CYS A 87 -3.92 9.74 28.08
CA CYS A 87 -5.32 10.01 27.72
C CYS A 87 -6.28 8.85 28.07
N THR A 88 -5.77 7.74 28.61
CA THR A 88 -6.61 6.63 29.13
C THR A 88 -7.29 6.94 30.45
N CYS A 89 -6.78 7.94 31.18
CA CYS A 89 -7.25 8.35 32.50
C CYS A 89 -7.18 9.87 32.56
N ILE A 90 -8.31 10.50 32.87
CA ILE A 90 -8.50 11.95 32.71
C ILE A 90 -9.32 12.49 33.87
N ASP A 91 -8.83 13.57 34.49
CA ASP A 91 -9.56 14.33 35.49
C ASP A 91 -10.29 15.49 34.82
N THR A 92 -11.62 15.55 34.97
CA THR A 92 -12.45 16.62 34.43
C THR A 92 -11.93 18.02 34.82
N LYS A 93 -11.52 18.21 36.08
CA LYS A 93 -10.99 19.51 36.56
C LYS A 93 -9.69 19.91 35.88
N SER A 94 -8.89 18.94 35.44
CA SER A 94 -7.59 19.18 34.83
C SER A 94 -7.71 19.60 33.36
N VAL A 95 -8.67 19.04 32.63
CA VAL A 95 -8.80 19.20 31.16
C VAL A 95 -9.95 20.09 30.69
N LYS A 96 -10.98 20.33 31.53
CA LYS A 96 -12.16 21.11 31.13
C LYS A 96 -11.76 22.50 30.62
N GLY A 97 -12.17 22.84 29.39
CA GLY A 97 -11.89 24.11 28.75
C GLY A 97 -10.49 24.25 28.14
N LYS A 98 -9.72 23.15 28.04
CA LYS A 98 -8.31 23.15 27.59
C LYS A 98 -8.07 22.22 26.41
N LEU A 99 -6.98 22.48 25.69
CA LEU A 99 -6.36 21.51 24.78
C LEU A 99 -5.63 20.46 25.61
N VAL A 100 -5.75 19.18 25.25
CA VAL A 100 -4.99 18.10 25.90
C VAL A 100 -3.83 17.62 25.04
N LEU A 101 -2.74 17.21 25.68
CA LEU A 101 -1.66 16.47 25.04
C LEU A 101 -1.95 14.97 25.22
N CYS A 102 -1.93 14.22 24.13
CA CYS A 102 -2.07 12.75 24.14
C CYS A 102 -0.82 12.10 23.56
N GLY A 103 -0.04 11.42 24.41
CA GLY A 103 1.25 10.84 24.03
C GLY A 103 1.20 9.59 23.13
N ALA A 104 0.01 9.08 22.79
CA ALA A 104 -0.15 7.94 21.89
C ALA A 104 -1.53 7.96 21.19
N LEU A 105 -1.55 7.48 19.94
CA LEU A 105 -2.77 7.17 19.20
C LEU A 105 -3.46 5.95 19.78
N ASN A 106 -4.69 6.14 20.27
CA ASN A 106 -5.56 5.05 20.71
C ASN A 106 -7.04 5.50 20.82
N ASN A 107 -7.44 6.55 20.08
CA ASN A 107 -8.78 7.14 20.17
C ASN A 107 -9.18 7.54 21.60
N PHE A 108 -8.20 7.92 22.41
CA PHE A 108 -8.40 8.30 23.81
C PHE A 108 -8.74 9.79 23.98
N ASP A 109 -8.63 10.57 22.90
CA ASP A 109 -9.13 11.94 22.83
C ASP A 109 -10.65 12.01 23.08
N ARG A 110 -11.41 10.96 22.74
CA ARG A 110 -12.82 10.83 23.13
C ARG A 110 -13.06 10.95 24.65
N TYR A 111 -12.15 10.43 25.47
CA TYR A 111 -12.25 10.55 26.93
C TYR A 111 -11.99 11.97 27.37
N ALA A 112 -11.10 12.68 26.67
CA ALA A 112 -10.82 14.08 26.95
C ALA A 112 -12.04 14.94 26.63
N TYR A 113 -12.66 14.74 25.46
CA TYR A 113 -13.86 15.49 25.06
C TYR A 113 -15.04 15.23 26.00
N ALA A 114 -15.25 13.98 26.43
CA ALA A 114 -16.26 13.63 27.43
C ALA A 114 -16.05 14.34 28.78
N ASN A 115 -14.81 14.72 29.08
CA ASN A 115 -14.43 15.47 30.29
C ASN A 115 -14.33 17.00 30.05
N GLY A 116 -14.82 17.49 28.91
CA GLY A 116 -14.92 18.91 28.60
C GLY A 116 -13.63 19.52 28.03
N ALA A 117 -12.67 18.71 27.58
CA ALA A 117 -11.58 19.22 26.76
C ALA A 117 -12.13 19.82 25.47
N ILE A 118 -11.50 20.88 24.99
CA ILE A 118 -11.94 21.63 23.80
C ILE A 118 -11.22 21.18 22.52
N GLY A 119 -10.28 20.25 22.61
CA GLY A 119 -9.42 19.84 21.51
C GLY A 119 -8.21 19.03 21.99
N SER A 120 -7.44 18.46 21.07
CA SER A 120 -6.30 17.62 21.40
C SER A 120 -5.11 17.77 20.44
N ILE A 121 -3.91 17.64 20.99
CA ILE A 121 -2.65 17.54 20.24
C ILE A 121 -2.15 16.12 20.47
N ILE A 122 -2.06 15.33 19.41
CA ILE A 122 -1.85 13.88 19.52
C ILE A 122 -0.49 13.50 18.92
N ASN A 123 0.29 12.75 19.67
CA ASN A 123 1.51 12.11 19.17
C ASN A 123 1.16 10.89 18.33
N VAL A 124 1.67 10.83 17.11
CA VAL A 124 1.45 9.73 16.18
C VAL A 124 2.77 9.13 15.71
N THR A 125 2.76 7.83 15.38
CA THR A 125 3.89 7.23 14.67
C THR A 125 3.97 7.77 13.25
N ASN A 126 5.15 7.73 12.63
CA ASN A 126 5.33 8.20 11.25
C ASN A 126 4.33 7.54 10.28
N SER A 127 4.07 6.23 10.44
CA SER A 127 3.08 5.51 9.61
C SER A 127 1.65 6.03 9.71
N HIS A 128 1.26 6.57 10.87
CA HIS A 128 -0.04 7.19 11.08
C HIS A 128 -0.04 8.68 10.72
N ASN A 129 1.13 9.32 10.69
CA ASN A 129 1.27 10.69 10.20
C ASN A 129 1.13 10.80 8.68
N ASP A 130 0.93 9.69 7.96
CA ASP A 130 0.66 9.71 6.52
C ASP A 130 -0.81 9.96 6.18
N MET A 131 -1.72 9.95 7.15
CA MET A 131 -3.15 10.12 6.92
C MET A 131 -3.75 11.17 7.85
N SER A 132 -4.84 11.77 7.38
CA SER A 132 -5.60 12.75 8.14
C SER A 132 -6.87 12.11 8.71
N PHE A 133 -7.22 12.48 9.94
CA PHE A 133 -8.49 12.08 10.55
C PHE A 133 -9.44 13.27 10.63
N VAL A 134 -10.71 13.04 10.31
CA VAL A 134 -11.75 14.04 10.56
C VAL A 134 -11.97 14.19 12.05
N THR A 135 -11.87 15.42 12.54
CA THR A 135 -11.97 15.74 13.97
C THR A 135 -13.28 16.48 14.27
N SER A 136 -13.87 16.17 15.43
CA SER A 136 -15.10 16.82 15.95
C SER A 136 -14.81 18.06 16.79
N MET A 137 -13.56 18.21 17.23
CA MET A 137 -13.01 19.33 18.00
C MET A 137 -11.71 19.79 17.32
N PRO A 138 -11.23 21.03 17.58
CA PRO A 138 -9.91 21.48 17.15
C PRO A 138 -8.80 20.54 17.63
N SER A 139 -8.34 19.66 16.74
CA SER A 139 -7.36 18.63 17.08
C SER A 139 -6.45 18.36 15.89
N LEU A 140 -5.21 17.96 16.15
CA LEU A 140 -4.25 17.56 15.10
C LEU A 140 -3.29 16.47 15.57
N ASN A 141 -2.78 15.74 14.60
CA ASN A 141 -1.70 14.77 14.79
C ASN A 141 -0.35 15.42 14.50
N LEU A 142 0.62 15.18 15.37
CA LEU A 142 2.04 15.51 15.17
C LEU A 142 2.84 14.21 15.18
N ASP A 143 3.89 14.15 14.35
CA ASP A 143 4.91 13.14 14.58
C ASP A 143 5.62 13.37 15.92
N THR A 144 6.43 12.39 16.30
CA THR A 144 7.07 12.39 17.62
C THR A 144 8.06 13.54 17.79
N GLU A 145 8.74 13.95 16.73
CA GLU A 145 9.74 15.02 16.78
C GLU A 145 9.07 16.36 17.09
N ASP A 146 8.00 16.71 16.35
CA ASP A 146 7.24 17.93 16.59
C ASP A 146 6.44 17.88 17.90
N TYR A 147 5.92 16.71 18.28
CA TYR A 147 5.20 16.54 19.54
C TYR A 147 6.10 16.83 20.76
N VAL A 148 7.35 16.35 20.75
CA VAL A 148 8.33 16.62 21.82
C VAL A 148 8.64 18.11 21.96
N LEU A 149 8.54 18.88 20.87
CA LEU A 149 8.69 20.34 20.92
C LEU A 149 7.52 21.00 21.66
N VAL A 150 6.30 20.47 21.51
CA VAL A 150 5.14 20.92 22.30
C VAL A 150 5.33 20.58 23.77
N GLN A 151 5.80 19.37 24.10
CA GLN A 151 6.09 18.97 25.49
C GLN A 151 7.14 19.86 26.15
N SER A 152 8.21 20.15 25.41
CA SER A 152 9.27 21.05 25.87
C SER A 152 8.72 22.45 26.15
N TYR A 153 7.83 22.96 25.27
CA TYR A 153 7.14 24.23 25.48
C TYR A 153 6.24 24.19 26.72
N THR A 154 5.40 23.17 26.89
CA THR A 154 4.49 23.07 28.04
C THR A 154 5.23 23.01 29.37
N ASN A 155 6.44 22.43 29.40
CA ASN A 155 7.29 22.39 30.58
C ASN A 155 8.05 23.70 30.85
N SER A 156 8.21 24.55 29.83
CA SER A 156 8.93 25.83 29.93
C SER A 156 8.11 26.98 30.54
N THR A 157 6.79 26.83 30.66
CA THR A 157 5.89 27.88 31.15
C THR A 157 4.79 27.33 32.05
N LYS A 158 4.36 28.14 33.03
CA LYS A 158 3.26 27.79 33.94
C LYS A 158 1.88 27.83 33.27
N TYR A 159 1.74 28.61 32.21
CA TYR A 159 0.46 28.84 31.52
C TYR A 159 0.61 28.62 30.01
N PRO A 160 0.85 27.37 29.58
CA PRO A 160 0.97 27.09 28.16
C PRO A 160 -0.36 27.30 27.46
N VAL A 161 -0.32 27.92 26.28
CA VAL A 161 -1.49 28.15 25.43
C VAL A 161 -1.13 27.79 23.99
N ALA A 162 -2.13 27.39 23.21
CA ALA A 162 -1.97 27.21 21.78
C ALA A 162 -3.25 27.46 21.01
N GLU A 163 -3.09 27.71 19.72
CA GLU A 163 -4.15 27.85 18.74
C GLU A 163 -3.97 26.77 17.67
N ILE A 164 -5.07 26.09 17.32
CA ILE A 164 -5.12 25.13 16.22
C ILE A 164 -5.94 25.75 15.11
N LEU A 165 -5.32 26.05 13.98
CA LEU A 165 -6.03 26.59 12.83
C LEU A 165 -6.91 25.52 12.16
N LYS A 166 -7.93 25.99 11.44
CA LYS A 166 -8.67 25.16 10.49
C LYS A 166 -7.70 24.57 9.47
N SER A 167 -7.97 23.34 9.01
CA SER A 167 -7.14 22.69 8.00
C SER A 167 -7.03 23.49 6.71
N ASP A 168 -5.83 23.48 6.17
CA ASP A 168 -5.47 24.01 4.86
C ASP A 168 -5.04 22.86 3.93
N ILE A 169 -5.01 23.14 2.62
CA ILE A 169 -4.57 22.17 1.62
C ILE A 169 -3.12 22.49 1.23
N PHE A 170 -2.27 21.48 1.37
CA PHE A 170 -0.90 21.50 0.86
C PHE A 170 -0.80 20.64 -0.41
N HIS A 171 -0.10 21.16 -1.42
CA HIS A 171 0.21 20.44 -2.64
C HIS A 171 1.58 19.76 -2.53
N ASP A 172 1.57 18.44 -2.34
CA ASP A 172 2.74 17.59 -2.21
C ASP A 172 3.27 17.16 -3.58
N THR A 173 4.32 17.82 -4.04
CA THR A 173 4.99 17.53 -5.31
C THR A 173 5.76 16.21 -5.33
N THR A 174 5.85 15.51 -4.19
CA THR A 174 6.56 14.23 -4.09
C THR A 174 5.65 13.01 -4.25
N ALA A 175 4.32 13.22 -4.32
CA ALA A 175 3.32 12.19 -4.56
C ALA A 175 3.36 11.60 -6.00
N PRO A 176 2.87 10.37 -6.24
CA PRO A 176 2.34 9.43 -5.25
C PRO A 176 3.46 8.75 -4.46
N ARG A 177 3.23 8.62 -3.16
CA ARG A 177 4.15 8.01 -2.20
C ARG A 177 3.49 6.85 -1.50
N ILE A 178 4.24 5.79 -1.25
CA ILE A 178 3.69 4.66 -0.52
C ILE A 178 3.53 5.03 0.96
N VAL A 179 2.35 4.75 1.53
CA VAL A 179 2.03 5.18 2.91
C VAL A 179 2.31 4.09 3.93
N GLY A 180 2.70 4.49 5.14
CA GLY A 180 3.30 3.63 6.14
C GLY A 180 2.37 2.52 6.61
N PHE A 181 1.07 2.81 6.79
CA PHE A 181 0.10 1.78 7.17
C PHE A 181 -0.12 0.72 6.08
N SER A 182 0.17 1.00 4.80
CA SER A 182 -0.11 0.04 3.74
C SER A 182 0.73 -1.23 3.96
N SER A 183 0.06 -2.38 4.09
CA SER A 183 0.73 -3.66 4.31
C SER A 183 1.78 -3.96 3.23
N ARG A 184 2.84 -4.65 3.63
CA ARG A 184 4.00 -5.01 2.81
C ARG A 184 4.04 -6.50 2.52
N GLY A 185 4.61 -6.83 1.36
CA GLY A 185 5.21 -8.13 1.16
C GLY A 185 6.48 -8.32 2.00
N PRO A 186 7.23 -9.40 1.79
CA PRO A 186 6.99 -10.49 0.85
C PRO A 186 5.68 -11.24 1.10
N ASN A 187 5.26 -12.07 0.14
CA ASN A 187 4.06 -12.88 0.31
C ASN A 187 4.29 -13.96 1.38
N PRO A 188 3.51 -13.98 2.48
CA PRO A 188 3.75 -14.87 3.60
C PRO A 188 3.43 -16.35 3.29
N LEU A 189 2.69 -16.62 2.21
CA LEU A 189 2.32 -17.98 1.81
C LEU A 189 3.20 -18.53 0.68
N LEU A 190 3.53 -17.68 -0.30
CA LEU A 190 4.24 -18.06 -1.53
C LEU A 190 5.32 -17.03 -1.83
N PRO A 191 6.54 -17.16 -1.27
CA PRO A 191 7.62 -16.18 -1.44
C PRO A 191 7.97 -15.86 -2.89
N GLU A 192 7.76 -16.80 -3.82
CA GLU A 192 7.99 -16.63 -5.27
C GLU A 192 6.93 -15.75 -5.96
N ILE A 193 5.84 -15.40 -5.29
CA ILE A 193 4.75 -14.58 -5.83
C ILE A 193 4.73 -13.23 -5.12
N MET A 194 5.20 -12.20 -5.81
CA MET A 194 5.23 -10.83 -5.29
C MET A 194 3.84 -10.35 -4.82
N LYS A 195 3.81 -9.75 -3.63
CA LYS A 195 2.67 -9.00 -3.10
C LYS A 195 3.17 -7.72 -2.43
N PRO A 196 2.39 -6.61 -2.44
CA PRO A 196 1.16 -6.41 -3.21
C PRO A 196 1.42 -6.41 -4.73
N ASP A 197 0.37 -6.47 -5.56
CA ASP A 197 0.55 -6.52 -7.02
C ASP A 197 0.72 -5.12 -7.61
N ILE A 198 -0.02 -4.14 -7.08
CA ILE A 198 -0.06 -2.76 -7.56
C ILE A 198 -0.42 -1.82 -6.40
N SER A 199 -0.30 -0.52 -6.63
CA SER A 199 -0.77 0.52 -5.71
C SER A 199 -1.74 1.49 -6.40
N ALA A 200 -2.55 2.18 -5.60
CA ALA A 200 -3.48 3.20 -6.05
C ALA A 200 -3.78 4.21 -4.94
N PRO A 201 -4.36 5.39 -5.28
CA PRO A 201 -4.76 6.40 -4.32
C PRO A 201 -5.62 5.83 -3.18
N GLY A 202 -5.11 5.93 -1.96
CA GLY A 202 -5.76 5.37 -0.77
C GLY A 202 -5.72 6.26 0.46
N VAL A 203 -5.22 7.49 0.35
CA VAL A 203 -5.14 8.43 1.47
C VAL A 203 -5.98 9.67 1.20
N ASP A 204 -6.73 10.05 2.23
CA ASP A 204 -7.59 11.23 2.29
C ASP A 204 -8.52 11.29 1.07
N ILE A 205 -9.13 10.15 0.74
CA ILE A 205 -10.03 9.99 -0.40
C ILE A 205 -11.44 10.45 0.01
N LEU A 206 -11.99 11.39 -0.74
CA LEU A 206 -13.36 11.87 -0.53
C LEU A 206 -14.34 10.86 -1.13
N VAL A 207 -15.18 10.27 -0.30
CA VAL A 207 -16.13 9.22 -0.70
C VAL A 207 -17.54 9.55 -0.21
N SER A 208 -18.55 9.01 -0.88
CA SER A 208 -19.93 9.02 -0.36
C SER A 208 -19.98 8.34 1.00
N TYR A 209 -20.75 8.91 1.92
CA TYR A 209 -20.81 8.43 3.29
C TYR A 209 -22.26 8.34 3.78
N SER A 210 -22.49 7.48 4.77
CA SER A 210 -23.84 7.28 5.31
C SER A 210 -24.34 8.55 6.00
N PRO A 211 -25.55 9.04 5.66
CA PRO A 211 -26.08 10.28 6.24
C PRO A 211 -26.50 10.14 7.71
N ILE A 212 -26.39 8.94 8.30
CA ILE A 212 -26.65 8.69 9.72
C ILE A 212 -25.38 8.36 10.52
N ALA A 213 -24.24 8.17 9.86
CA ALA A 213 -22.96 7.93 10.49
C ALA A 213 -22.25 9.24 10.85
N SER A 214 -21.47 9.22 11.93
CA SER A 214 -20.56 10.31 12.30
C SER A 214 -19.41 10.39 11.30
N PRO A 215 -18.98 11.59 10.86
CA PRO A 215 -17.82 11.74 9.99
C PRO A 215 -16.49 11.48 10.71
N SER A 216 -16.46 11.52 12.05
CA SER A 216 -15.27 11.29 12.86
C SER A 216 -15.38 10.00 13.69
N GLN A 217 -14.28 9.63 14.35
CA GLN A 217 -14.26 8.50 15.28
C GLN A 217 -14.83 8.86 16.67
N ASP A 218 -15.19 10.12 16.89
CA ASP A 218 -15.84 10.56 18.12
C ASP A 218 -17.31 10.12 18.11
N ILE A 219 -17.66 9.27 19.08
CA ILE A 219 -19.01 8.76 19.28
C ILE A 219 -20.03 9.86 19.62
N ASN A 220 -19.55 11.00 20.13
CA ASN A 220 -20.38 12.15 20.47
C ASN A 220 -20.53 13.14 19.30
N ASP A 221 -19.86 12.90 18.18
CA ASP A 221 -19.99 13.75 17.00
C ASP A 221 -21.35 13.53 16.31
N LYS A 222 -22.19 14.55 16.46
CA LYS A 222 -23.56 14.57 15.93
C LYS A 222 -23.61 15.07 14.49
N ARG A 223 -22.49 15.49 13.89
CA ARG A 223 -22.47 15.93 12.48
C ARG A 223 -22.86 14.77 11.58
N ARG A 224 -23.53 15.10 10.47
CA ARG A 224 -23.92 14.15 9.43
C ARG A 224 -23.54 14.76 8.09
N VAL A 225 -22.85 13.98 7.27
CA VAL A 225 -22.27 14.44 6.01
C VAL A 225 -22.65 13.49 4.89
N LYS A 226 -22.75 14.02 3.67
CA LYS A 226 -22.96 13.21 2.47
C LYS A 226 -21.65 12.60 1.95
N TYR A 227 -20.53 13.23 2.30
CA TYR A 227 -19.20 12.83 1.89
C TYR A 227 -18.25 12.90 3.06
N ASN A 228 -17.31 11.96 3.13
CA ASN A 228 -16.29 11.90 4.17
C ASN A 228 -14.92 11.63 3.57
N LEU A 229 -13.86 12.01 4.27
CA LEU A 229 -12.48 11.72 3.92
C LEU A 229 -12.03 10.47 4.69
N LEU A 230 -11.63 9.45 3.95
CA LEU A 230 -11.17 8.19 4.53
C LEU A 230 -9.84 7.76 3.90
N SER A 231 -9.07 7.01 4.68
CA SER A 231 -7.76 6.49 4.32
C SER A 231 -7.69 4.99 4.55
N GLY A 232 -7.00 4.27 3.69
CA GLY A 232 -6.81 2.84 3.77
C GLY A 232 -6.60 2.17 2.42
N THR A 233 -6.04 0.97 2.43
CA THR A 233 -6.03 0.08 1.24
C THR A 233 -7.46 -0.27 0.78
N SER A 234 -8.44 -0.17 1.67
CA SER A 234 -9.88 -0.22 1.34
C SER A 234 -10.34 0.88 0.39
N MET A 235 -9.67 2.05 0.38
CA MET A 235 -9.97 3.15 -0.55
C MET A 235 -9.18 3.00 -1.85
N ALA A 236 -7.98 2.41 -1.81
CA ALA A 236 -7.19 2.11 -3.00
C ALA A 236 -7.79 0.97 -3.85
N CYS A 237 -8.27 -0.10 -3.21
CA CYS A 237 -8.89 -1.25 -3.87
C CYS A 237 -9.97 -0.89 -4.92
N PRO A 238 -11.01 -0.08 -4.60
CA PRO A 238 -12.05 0.26 -5.58
C PRO A 238 -11.55 1.11 -6.74
N HIS A 239 -10.45 1.88 -6.59
CA HIS A 239 -9.84 2.57 -7.74
C HIS A 239 -9.34 1.56 -8.77
N VAL A 240 -8.63 0.51 -8.32
CA VAL A 240 -8.16 -0.55 -9.23
C VAL A 240 -9.34 -1.36 -9.77
N ALA A 241 -10.38 -1.62 -8.99
CA ALA A 241 -11.60 -2.27 -9.49
C ALA A 241 -12.24 -1.46 -10.64
N GLY A 242 -12.31 -0.14 -10.50
CA GLY A 242 -12.76 0.75 -11.57
C GLY A 242 -11.87 0.70 -12.81
N VAL A 243 -10.55 0.62 -12.64
CA VAL A 243 -9.61 0.46 -13.77
C VAL A 243 -9.75 -0.90 -14.44
N VAL A 244 -9.97 -1.98 -13.69
CA VAL A 244 -10.28 -3.31 -14.22
C VAL A 244 -11.55 -3.26 -15.08
N ALA A 245 -12.62 -2.64 -14.59
CA ALA A 245 -13.86 -2.47 -15.35
C ALA A 245 -13.66 -1.61 -16.61
N TYR A 246 -12.86 -0.53 -16.49
CA TYR A 246 -12.49 0.31 -17.62
C TYR A 246 -11.77 -0.50 -18.70
N VAL A 247 -10.69 -1.21 -18.37
CA VAL A 247 -9.96 -2.05 -19.33
C VAL A 247 -10.87 -3.13 -19.92
N LYS A 248 -11.72 -3.78 -19.11
CA LYS A 248 -12.68 -4.78 -19.58
C LYS A 248 -13.67 -4.23 -20.62
N SER A 249 -14.04 -2.96 -20.52
CA SER A 249 -14.95 -2.33 -21.50
C SER A 249 -14.33 -2.16 -22.89
N PHE A 250 -12.99 -2.03 -22.97
CA PHE A 250 -12.25 -1.99 -24.24
C PHE A 250 -11.83 -3.39 -24.70
N GLN A 251 -11.70 -4.34 -23.77
CA GLN A 251 -11.24 -5.70 -24.03
C GLN A 251 -12.21 -6.76 -23.46
N PRO A 252 -13.45 -6.88 -24.02
CA PRO A 252 -14.51 -7.70 -23.44
C PRO A 252 -14.19 -9.20 -23.36
N ASP A 253 -13.30 -9.70 -24.22
CA ASP A 253 -12.96 -11.12 -24.30
C ASP A 253 -11.76 -11.52 -23.45
N TRP A 254 -11.04 -10.55 -22.87
CA TRP A 254 -9.85 -10.84 -22.08
C TRP A 254 -10.16 -11.62 -20.80
N SER A 255 -9.28 -12.56 -20.49
CA SER A 255 -9.31 -13.32 -19.24
C SER A 255 -9.11 -12.41 -18.02
N HIS A 256 -9.39 -12.92 -16.82
CA HIS A 256 -9.09 -12.21 -15.58
C HIS A 256 -7.61 -11.83 -15.49
N ALA A 257 -6.77 -12.82 -15.78
CA ALA A 257 -5.33 -12.68 -15.80
C ALA A 257 -4.84 -11.67 -16.83
N ALA A 258 -5.35 -11.72 -18.06
CA ALA A 258 -4.93 -10.80 -19.12
C ALA A 258 -5.14 -9.33 -18.71
N ILE A 259 -6.29 -9.01 -18.08
CA ILE A 259 -6.53 -7.65 -17.58
C ILE A 259 -5.60 -7.30 -16.41
N LYS A 260 -5.48 -8.18 -15.42
CA LYS A 260 -4.58 -7.96 -14.28
C LYS A 260 -3.14 -7.67 -14.76
N TYR A 261 -2.66 -8.46 -15.72
CA TYR A 261 -1.30 -8.38 -16.25
C TYR A 261 -1.13 -7.42 -17.42
N ALA A 262 -2.18 -6.77 -17.88
CA ALA A 262 -2.10 -5.55 -18.66
C ALA A 262 -1.91 -4.32 -17.76
N ILE A 263 -2.60 -4.30 -16.62
CA ILE A 263 -2.57 -3.20 -15.65
C ILE A 263 -1.23 -3.14 -14.90
N MET A 264 -0.68 -4.29 -14.50
CA MET A 264 0.55 -4.33 -13.70
C MET A 264 1.77 -3.75 -14.44
N PRO A 265 2.21 -4.24 -15.60
CA PRO A 265 3.40 -3.75 -16.30
C PRO A 265 3.34 -2.29 -16.77
N THR A 266 2.13 -1.73 -16.90
CA THR A 266 1.88 -0.35 -17.38
C THR A 266 1.76 0.68 -16.25
N ALA A 267 1.92 0.24 -15.00
CA ALA A 267 1.87 1.11 -13.83
C ALA A 267 2.96 2.19 -13.86
N ARG A 268 2.66 3.34 -13.24
CA ARG A 268 3.62 4.44 -13.08
C ARG A 268 4.52 4.20 -11.89
N GLN A 269 5.75 4.71 -11.96
CA GLN A 269 6.69 4.65 -10.85
C GLN A 269 6.11 5.34 -9.60
N VAL A 270 6.41 4.76 -8.44
CA VAL A 270 6.12 5.31 -7.11
C VAL A 270 7.45 5.54 -6.43
N ASN A 271 7.57 6.64 -5.70
CA ASN A 271 8.72 6.88 -4.85
C ASN A 271 8.52 6.17 -3.51
N GLY A 272 9.57 5.48 -3.05
CA GLY A 272 9.66 5.01 -1.67
C GLY A 272 9.69 6.20 -0.71
N THR A 273 8.89 6.16 0.35
CA THR A 273 8.71 7.29 1.30
C THR A 273 9.46 7.06 2.60
N TYR A 274 9.50 5.81 3.00
CA TYR A 274 10.32 5.33 4.10
C TYR A 274 11.66 4.94 3.48
N ASN A 275 12.72 4.71 4.25
CA ASN A 275 13.90 3.99 3.73
C ASN A 275 13.49 2.54 3.40
N ASP A 276 12.52 2.36 2.50
CA ASP A 276 11.78 1.15 2.24
C ASP A 276 12.60 0.30 1.29
N MET A 277 13.62 -0.33 1.87
CA MET A 277 14.42 -1.38 1.25
C MET A 277 13.56 -2.55 0.68
N VAL A 278 12.24 -2.54 0.92
CA VAL A 278 11.25 -3.48 0.38
C VAL A 278 10.73 -3.12 -1.01
N GLY A 279 10.87 -1.87 -1.51
CA GLY A 279 10.57 -1.48 -2.90
C GLY A 279 9.26 -2.04 -3.47
N GLU A 280 9.36 -2.98 -4.39
CA GLU A 280 8.22 -3.67 -5.01
C GLU A 280 7.33 -4.43 -4.02
N PHE A 281 7.85 -4.87 -2.87
CA PHE A 281 7.03 -5.41 -1.78
C PHE A 281 6.23 -4.33 -1.04
N ALA A 282 6.42 -3.05 -1.36
CA ALA A 282 5.62 -1.94 -0.86
C ALA A 282 4.55 -1.48 -1.87
N TYR A 283 4.95 -1.22 -3.12
CA TYR A 283 4.08 -0.62 -4.16
C TYR A 283 3.70 -1.58 -5.31
N GLY A 284 4.20 -2.81 -5.30
CA GLY A 284 4.02 -3.77 -6.40
C GLY A 284 4.69 -3.28 -7.69
N PHE A 285 3.95 -3.26 -8.79
CA PHE A 285 4.43 -2.69 -10.05
C PHE A 285 4.48 -1.16 -10.07
N GLY A 286 3.87 -0.49 -9.09
CA GLY A 286 3.75 0.96 -9.02
C GLY A 286 2.30 1.43 -8.92
N ASN A 287 2.05 2.70 -9.22
CA ASN A 287 0.73 3.31 -9.12
C ASN A 287 -0.07 3.08 -10.41
N VAL A 288 -1.32 2.68 -10.27
CA VAL A 288 -2.19 2.31 -11.40
C VAL A 288 -2.24 3.39 -12.51
N ASN A 289 -2.17 2.95 -13.77
CA ASN A 289 -2.21 3.80 -14.95
C ASN A 289 -3.29 3.34 -15.94
N ARG A 290 -4.50 3.89 -15.81
CA ARG A 290 -5.66 3.46 -16.62
C ARG A 290 -5.47 3.64 -18.12
N GLN A 291 -4.72 4.65 -18.55
CA GLN A 291 -4.58 5.01 -19.97
C GLN A 291 -3.70 4.03 -20.73
N GLN A 292 -2.59 3.59 -20.14
CA GLN A 292 -1.69 2.63 -20.81
C GLN A 292 -2.20 1.19 -20.70
N ALA A 293 -3.02 0.87 -19.69
CA ALA A 293 -3.50 -0.49 -19.47
C ALA A 293 -4.48 -1.02 -20.55
N VAL A 294 -5.06 -0.16 -21.40
CA VAL A 294 -5.97 -0.60 -22.49
C VAL A 294 -5.23 -1.16 -23.69
N ASP A 295 -3.97 -0.74 -23.88
CA ASP A 295 -3.07 -1.18 -24.94
C ASP A 295 -1.67 -1.43 -24.36
N PRO A 296 -1.48 -2.55 -23.64
CA PRO A 296 -0.22 -2.87 -22.99
C PRO A 296 0.84 -3.43 -23.95
N GLY A 297 0.49 -3.71 -25.21
CA GLY A 297 1.34 -4.41 -26.16
C GLY A 297 1.43 -5.92 -25.92
N LEU A 298 1.94 -6.35 -24.76
CA LEU A 298 2.06 -7.76 -24.38
C LEU A 298 1.36 -8.05 -23.05
N VAL A 299 0.82 -9.27 -22.91
CA VAL A 299 0.26 -9.79 -21.65
C VAL A 299 0.77 -11.18 -21.32
N TYR A 300 0.91 -11.46 -20.03
CA TYR A 300 1.28 -12.78 -19.51
C TYR A 300 0.02 -13.60 -19.27
N ASP A 301 -0.46 -14.38 -20.24
CA ASP A 301 -1.72 -15.10 -20.04
C ASP A 301 -1.54 -16.31 -19.10
N ILE A 302 -2.52 -16.55 -18.21
CA ILE A 302 -2.57 -17.70 -17.32
C ILE A 302 -4.02 -18.15 -17.14
N ASN A 303 -4.23 -19.46 -17.10
CA ASN A 303 -5.55 -20.06 -16.94
C ASN A 303 -5.73 -20.73 -15.56
N LYS A 304 -6.93 -21.20 -15.30
CA LYS A 304 -7.28 -21.91 -14.05
C LYS A 304 -6.40 -23.14 -13.81
N GLN A 305 -6.12 -23.92 -14.85
CA GLN A 305 -5.38 -25.16 -14.73
C GLN A 305 -3.93 -24.90 -14.28
N ASP A 306 -3.34 -23.78 -14.71
CA ASP A 306 -2.01 -23.36 -14.25
C ASP A 306 -1.99 -23.11 -12.73
N TYR A 307 -3.03 -22.47 -12.18
CA TYR A 307 -3.16 -22.26 -10.72
C TYR A 307 -3.40 -23.58 -9.98
N VAL A 308 -4.23 -24.48 -10.53
CA VAL A 308 -4.45 -25.82 -9.96
C VAL A 308 -3.13 -26.59 -9.92
N GLN A 309 -2.39 -26.60 -11.02
CA GLN A 309 -1.10 -27.27 -11.14
C GLN A 309 -0.07 -26.70 -10.15
N MET A 310 -0.02 -25.37 -10.01
CA MET A 310 0.83 -24.70 -9.02
C MET A 310 0.48 -25.16 -7.59
N LEU A 311 -0.80 -25.18 -7.21
CA LEU A 311 -1.22 -25.62 -5.88
C LEU A 311 -0.89 -27.10 -5.64
N CYS A 312 -1.11 -27.96 -6.64
CA CYS A 312 -0.72 -29.38 -6.57
C CYS A 312 0.79 -29.54 -6.32
N ASN A 313 1.61 -28.77 -7.04
CA ASN A 313 3.08 -28.82 -6.90
C ASN A 313 3.57 -28.25 -5.58
N TYR A 314 2.81 -27.35 -4.97
CA TYR A 314 3.06 -26.84 -3.63
C TYR A 314 2.69 -27.86 -2.53
N GLY A 315 1.98 -28.96 -2.88
CA GLY A 315 1.62 -30.03 -1.95
C GLY A 315 0.17 -30.04 -1.50
N TYR A 316 -0.72 -29.29 -2.18
CA TYR A 316 -2.16 -29.40 -1.93
C TYR A 316 -2.69 -30.72 -2.50
N ASN A 317 -3.45 -31.46 -1.68
CA ASN A 317 -4.11 -32.70 -2.11
C ASN A 317 -5.41 -32.41 -2.88
N ALA A 318 -5.97 -33.44 -3.52
CA ALA A 318 -7.17 -33.32 -4.34
C ALA A 318 -8.36 -32.71 -3.58
N ASP A 319 -8.56 -33.06 -2.30
CA ASP A 319 -9.67 -32.53 -1.49
C ASP A 319 -9.56 -31.02 -1.26
N LYS A 320 -8.36 -30.53 -0.91
CA LYS A 320 -8.12 -29.09 -0.75
C LYS A 320 -8.23 -28.35 -2.08
N ILE A 321 -7.73 -28.94 -3.18
CA ILE A 321 -7.89 -28.37 -4.51
C ILE A 321 -9.37 -28.21 -4.84
N LYS A 322 -10.18 -29.25 -4.62
CA LYS A 322 -11.63 -29.24 -4.84
C LYS A 322 -12.33 -28.13 -4.07
N LEU A 323 -11.93 -27.93 -2.81
CA LEU A 323 -12.46 -26.86 -1.95
C LEU A 323 -12.12 -25.46 -2.50
N ILE A 324 -10.88 -25.25 -2.97
CA ILE A 324 -10.42 -23.97 -3.52
C ILE A 324 -11.04 -23.72 -4.90
N SER A 325 -11.01 -24.71 -5.78
CA SER A 325 -11.45 -24.64 -7.17
C SER A 325 -12.96 -24.59 -7.33
N GLY A 326 -13.69 -25.12 -6.34
CA GLY A 326 -15.15 -25.23 -6.34
C GLY A 326 -15.70 -26.20 -7.40
N ASP A 327 -14.87 -27.10 -7.92
CA ASP A 327 -15.23 -28.14 -8.90
C ASP A 327 -14.32 -29.37 -8.76
N ASN A 328 -14.51 -30.38 -9.61
CA ASN A 328 -13.76 -31.65 -9.56
C ASN A 328 -12.31 -31.55 -10.10
N SER A 329 -11.68 -30.37 -10.05
CA SER A 329 -10.26 -30.23 -10.41
C SER A 329 -9.39 -31.15 -9.54
N SER A 330 -8.41 -31.82 -10.15
CA SER A 330 -7.53 -32.75 -9.45
C SER A 330 -6.09 -32.61 -9.94
N CYS A 331 -5.15 -33.17 -9.18
CA CYS A 331 -3.72 -33.17 -9.51
C CYS A 331 -3.33 -34.26 -10.52
N GLN A 332 -4.26 -34.73 -11.35
CA GLN A 332 -3.95 -35.72 -12.39
C GLN A 332 -2.98 -35.12 -13.41
N GLY A 333 -1.88 -35.84 -13.68
CA GLY A 333 -0.83 -35.34 -14.58
C GLY A 333 0.08 -34.27 -13.97
N ALA A 334 0.00 -34.05 -12.64
CA ALA A 334 0.97 -33.21 -11.95
C ALA A 334 2.36 -33.86 -12.05
N SER A 335 3.12 -33.44 -13.06
CA SER A 335 4.54 -33.73 -13.16
C SER A 335 5.25 -33.21 -11.92
N SER A 336 6.37 -33.83 -11.56
CA SER A 336 7.26 -33.41 -10.47
C SER A 336 7.94 -32.03 -10.67
N ARG A 337 7.38 -31.15 -11.52
CA ARG A 337 7.65 -29.70 -11.75
C ARG A 337 6.60 -29.16 -12.76
N PRO A 338 6.06 -27.94 -12.62
CA PRO A 338 6.82 -26.70 -12.42
C PRO A 338 6.76 -26.15 -10.99
N PHE A 339 7.87 -25.62 -10.50
CA PHE A 339 7.88 -24.92 -9.21
C PHE A 339 6.98 -23.67 -9.28
N VAL A 340 6.57 -23.13 -8.13
CA VAL A 340 5.80 -21.87 -8.04
C VAL A 340 6.44 -20.76 -8.88
N LYS A 341 7.78 -20.71 -8.98
CA LYS A 341 8.54 -19.75 -9.80
C LYS A 341 8.21 -19.77 -11.31
N ASP A 342 7.75 -20.91 -11.84
CA ASP A 342 7.53 -21.12 -13.28
C ASP A 342 6.10 -20.78 -13.73
N ILE A 343 5.23 -20.41 -12.79
CA ILE A 343 3.92 -19.83 -13.14
C ILE A 343 4.12 -18.58 -14.00
N ASN A 344 3.24 -18.35 -14.99
CA ASN A 344 3.38 -17.24 -15.93
C ASN A 344 2.98 -15.88 -15.33
N TYR A 345 3.61 -15.52 -14.20
CA TYR A 345 3.40 -14.28 -13.47
C TYR A 345 4.37 -13.19 -13.95
N PRO A 346 3.93 -11.93 -14.17
CA PRO A 346 4.80 -10.91 -14.74
C PRO A 346 6.03 -10.56 -13.91
N ALA A 347 5.98 -10.69 -12.58
CA ALA A 347 7.14 -10.49 -11.72
C ALA A 347 7.93 -11.81 -11.55
N LEU A 348 9.24 -11.68 -11.36
CA LEU A 348 10.15 -12.79 -11.13
C LEU A 348 10.75 -12.63 -9.73
N VAL A 349 10.17 -13.29 -8.74
CA VAL A 349 10.72 -13.31 -7.37
C VAL A 349 11.53 -14.57 -7.17
N ILE A 350 12.75 -14.40 -6.69
CA ILE A 350 13.74 -15.45 -6.47
C ILE A 350 14.10 -15.40 -4.99
N PRO A 351 13.44 -16.21 -4.14
CA PRO A 351 13.84 -16.37 -2.76
C PRO A 351 15.14 -17.16 -2.68
N ILE A 352 16.04 -16.73 -1.82
CA ILE A 352 17.39 -17.31 -1.66
C ILE A 352 17.69 -17.49 -0.19
N GLU A 353 18.49 -18.50 0.13
CA GLU A 353 19.07 -18.60 1.46
C GLU A 353 20.31 -17.70 1.57
N PRO A 354 20.60 -17.16 2.77
CA PRO A 354 21.80 -16.37 3.01
C PRO A 354 23.07 -17.12 2.59
N ASN A 355 24.03 -16.41 2.00
CA ASN A 355 25.34 -16.93 1.58
C ASN A 355 25.31 -18.07 0.55
N LYS A 356 24.20 -18.26 -0.18
CA LYS A 356 24.12 -19.25 -1.28
C LYS A 356 24.15 -18.58 -2.65
N LEU A 357 24.85 -19.21 -3.58
CA LEU A 357 24.80 -18.84 -4.99
C LEU A 357 23.42 -19.09 -5.57
N VAL A 358 22.85 -18.06 -6.18
CA VAL A 358 21.70 -18.16 -7.06
C VAL A 358 22.17 -18.58 -8.44
N ASN A 359 21.54 -19.62 -8.99
CA ASN A 359 21.58 -19.92 -10.42
C ASN A 359 20.22 -20.48 -10.82
N VAL A 360 19.31 -19.59 -11.21
CA VAL A 360 17.92 -19.94 -11.49
C VAL A 360 17.55 -19.57 -12.91
N LYS A 361 16.87 -20.48 -13.58
CA LYS A 361 16.19 -20.26 -14.87
C LYS A 361 14.70 -20.18 -14.65
N ILE A 362 14.08 -19.16 -15.22
CA ILE A 362 12.65 -18.87 -15.12
C ILE A 362 12.10 -18.68 -16.53
N ASN A 363 11.09 -19.47 -16.87
CA ASN A 363 10.44 -19.40 -18.18
C ASN A 363 9.19 -18.53 -18.10
N ARG A 364 8.96 -17.73 -19.13
CA ARG A 364 7.75 -16.91 -19.29
C ARG A 364 7.26 -16.98 -20.72
N THR A 365 5.96 -16.80 -20.89
CA THR A 365 5.29 -16.71 -22.19
C THR A 365 4.46 -15.44 -22.22
N VAL A 366 4.63 -14.66 -23.27
CA VAL A 366 3.87 -13.44 -23.51
C VAL A 366 3.02 -13.62 -24.76
N THR A 367 1.84 -13.02 -24.73
CA THR A 367 0.89 -13.00 -25.86
C THR A 367 0.85 -11.57 -26.40
N ASN A 368 0.97 -11.42 -27.72
CA ASN A 368 0.82 -10.12 -28.37
C ASN A 368 -0.66 -9.71 -28.41
N VAL A 369 -0.98 -8.58 -27.78
CA VAL A 369 -2.31 -7.95 -27.81
C VAL A 369 -2.28 -6.53 -28.36
N GLY A 370 -1.10 -6.05 -28.78
CA GLY A 370 -0.91 -4.78 -29.47
C GLY A 370 -0.89 -4.97 -30.99
N SER A 371 -0.04 -4.23 -31.69
CA SER A 371 0.00 -4.28 -33.15
C SER A 371 0.54 -5.61 -33.71
N PRO A 372 -0.01 -6.14 -34.83
CA PRO A 372 0.61 -7.23 -35.56
C PRO A 372 1.95 -6.79 -36.20
N ASN A 373 2.79 -7.74 -36.60
CA ASN A 373 4.13 -7.48 -37.15
C ASN A 373 5.01 -6.60 -36.24
N SER A 374 4.94 -6.84 -34.94
CA SER A 374 5.73 -6.13 -33.93
C SER A 374 6.93 -6.96 -33.46
N THR A 375 8.06 -6.30 -33.22
CA THR A 375 9.23 -6.92 -32.59
C THR A 375 9.60 -6.18 -31.32
N TYR A 376 9.64 -6.90 -30.20
CA TYR A 376 10.03 -6.38 -28.90
C TYR A 376 11.48 -6.73 -28.60
N ARG A 377 12.22 -5.77 -28.05
CA ARG A 377 13.59 -5.94 -27.56
C ARG A 377 13.62 -5.99 -26.05
N ALA A 378 14.34 -6.97 -25.50
CA ALA A 378 14.59 -7.07 -24.07
C ALA A 378 15.70 -6.12 -23.64
N THR A 379 15.42 -5.32 -22.62
CA THR A 379 16.38 -4.52 -21.87
C THR A 379 16.31 -4.93 -20.40
N VAL A 380 17.47 -5.18 -19.78
CA VAL A 380 17.56 -5.48 -18.35
C VAL A 380 18.33 -4.36 -17.66
N ILE A 381 17.80 -3.89 -16.53
CA ILE A 381 18.49 -2.91 -15.69
C ILE A 381 19.56 -3.63 -14.85
N PRO A 382 20.86 -3.36 -15.05
CA PRO A 382 21.91 -4.07 -14.33
C PRO A 382 21.94 -3.67 -12.85
N ILE A 383 22.28 -4.62 -11.99
CA ILE A 383 22.49 -4.42 -10.55
C ILE A 383 23.81 -5.08 -10.13
N PRO A 384 24.53 -4.52 -9.14
CA PRO A 384 25.76 -5.13 -8.65
C PRO A 384 25.51 -6.56 -8.13
N LYS A 385 26.53 -7.42 -8.21
CA LYS A 385 26.53 -8.79 -7.66
C LYS A 385 25.52 -9.79 -8.26
N ILE A 386 24.65 -9.37 -9.18
CA ILE A 386 23.67 -10.23 -9.85
C ILE A 386 23.76 -10.06 -11.37
N LYS A 387 24.00 -11.18 -12.07
CA LYS A 387 24.00 -11.24 -13.54
C LYS A 387 22.66 -11.80 -14.03
N ILE A 388 21.96 -11.00 -14.82
CA ILE A 388 20.68 -11.37 -15.42
C ILE A 388 20.85 -11.50 -16.94
N ARG A 389 20.36 -12.60 -17.52
CA ARG A 389 20.36 -12.84 -18.97
C ARG A 389 18.96 -13.22 -19.44
N VAL A 390 18.58 -12.76 -20.63
CA VAL A 390 17.29 -13.06 -21.25
C VAL A 390 17.52 -13.63 -22.64
N GLU A 391 16.89 -14.77 -22.92
CA GLU A 391 17.00 -15.49 -24.19
C GLU A 391 15.61 -15.94 -24.67
N PRO A 392 15.21 -15.61 -25.92
CA PRO A 392 15.91 -14.75 -26.88
C PRO A 392 15.89 -13.27 -26.44
N LYS A 393 16.73 -12.43 -27.07
CA LYS A 393 16.73 -10.96 -26.82
C LYS A 393 15.67 -10.19 -27.61
N LEU A 394 15.08 -10.83 -28.60
CA LEU A 394 14.05 -10.29 -29.47
C LEU A 394 12.88 -11.27 -29.51
N LEU A 395 11.65 -10.75 -29.42
CA LEU A 395 10.42 -11.51 -29.67
C LEU A 395 9.71 -10.85 -30.83
N SER A 396 9.51 -11.59 -31.91
CA SER A 396 8.80 -11.12 -33.10
C SER A 396 7.46 -11.82 -33.20
N PHE A 397 6.41 -11.03 -33.42
CA PHE A 397 5.04 -11.50 -33.55
C PHE A 397 4.50 -11.07 -34.91
N LYS A 398 4.00 -12.03 -35.69
CA LYS A 398 3.39 -11.82 -37.00
C LYS A 398 1.93 -11.43 -36.88
N SER A 399 1.22 -11.96 -35.89
CA SER A 399 -0.21 -11.69 -35.70
C SER A 399 -0.57 -11.37 -34.25
N LEU A 400 -1.76 -10.81 -34.08
CA LEU A 400 -2.43 -10.73 -32.78
C LEU A 400 -2.59 -12.13 -32.19
N ASN A 401 -2.56 -12.20 -30.85
CA ASN A 401 -2.67 -13.41 -30.04
C ASN A 401 -1.57 -14.46 -30.24
N GLU A 402 -0.54 -14.16 -31.04
CA GLU A 402 0.64 -15.02 -31.13
C GLU A 402 1.38 -15.02 -29.79
N LYS A 403 1.85 -16.20 -29.38
CA LYS A 403 2.57 -16.42 -28.13
C LYS A 403 4.04 -16.64 -28.42
N GLN A 404 4.89 -15.99 -27.64
CA GLN A 404 6.33 -16.20 -27.69
C GLN A 404 6.85 -16.42 -26.27
N SER A 405 7.81 -17.34 -26.13
CA SER A 405 8.40 -17.69 -24.84
C SER A 405 9.83 -17.19 -24.73
N PHE A 406 10.24 -16.88 -23.51
CA PHE A 406 11.62 -16.50 -23.19
C PHE A 406 12.03 -17.07 -21.85
N THR A 407 13.35 -17.18 -21.67
CA THR A 407 13.98 -17.64 -20.43
C THR A 407 14.78 -16.49 -19.81
N VAL A 408 14.54 -16.24 -18.53
CA VAL A 408 15.38 -15.36 -17.71
C VAL A 408 16.29 -16.22 -16.85
N THR A 409 17.59 -16.01 -16.95
CA THR A 409 18.61 -16.66 -16.12
C THR A 409 19.20 -15.63 -15.17
N VAL A 410 19.14 -15.91 -13.87
CA VAL A 410 19.69 -15.05 -12.80
C VAL A 410 20.80 -15.81 -12.08
N VAL A 411 22.00 -15.22 -12.03
CA VAL A 411 23.19 -15.80 -11.42
C VAL A 411 23.87 -14.80 -10.49
N GLY A 412 24.22 -15.19 -9.26
CA GLY A 412 24.95 -14.35 -8.30
C GLY A 412 24.41 -14.48 -6.87
N GLY A 413 24.55 -13.44 -6.06
CA GLY A 413 23.86 -13.36 -4.77
C GLY A 413 24.58 -13.92 -3.53
N GLU A 414 25.80 -14.45 -3.65
CA GLU A 414 26.55 -15.08 -2.53
C GLU A 414 26.91 -14.11 -1.39
N GLU A 415 27.01 -12.81 -1.66
CA GLU A 415 27.39 -11.77 -0.68
C GLU A 415 26.35 -10.65 -0.58
N LEU A 416 25.07 -11.03 -0.56
CA LEU A 416 23.99 -10.06 -0.38
C LEU A 416 23.83 -9.71 1.10
N ASN A 417 24.26 -8.49 1.44
CA ASN A 417 24.05 -7.89 2.76
C ASN A 417 22.64 -7.29 2.91
N GLU A 418 21.92 -7.13 1.79
CA GLU A 418 20.59 -6.57 1.72
C GLU A 418 19.54 -7.69 1.78
N THR A 419 18.41 -7.43 2.44
CA THR A 419 17.29 -8.38 2.53
C THR A 419 16.59 -8.58 1.19
N MET A 420 16.73 -7.62 0.27
CA MET A 420 16.17 -7.66 -1.08
C MET A 420 17.00 -6.80 -2.03
N ILE A 421 17.20 -7.27 -3.27
CA ILE A 421 17.63 -6.44 -4.40
C ILE A 421 16.61 -6.57 -5.54
N SER A 422 16.29 -5.45 -6.20
CA SER A 422 15.41 -5.43 -7.37
C SER A 422 16.11 -4.92 -8.62
N SER A 423 15.72 -5.51 -9.76
CA SER A 423 16.04 -5.13 -11.13
C SER A 423 14.75 -5.14 -11.95
N SER A 424 14.82 -4.84 -13.25
CA SER A 424 13.68 -4.97 -14.14
C SER A 424 14.09 -5.46 -15.53
N LEU A 425 13.25 -6.32 -16.10
CA LEU A 425 13.21 -6.64 -17.53
C LEU A 425 12.15 -5.75 -18.19
N ILE A 426 12.49 -5.13 -19.31
CA ILE A 426 11.58 -4.34 -20.12
C ILE A 426 11.58 -4.91 -21.53
N TRP A 427 10.40 -5.28 -22.03
CA TRP A 427 10.18 -5.52 -23.45
C TRP A 427 9.65 -4.26 -24.10
N SER A 428 10.34 -3.76 -25.13
CA SER A 428 9.94 -2.55 -25.85
C SER A 428 9.95 -2.75 -27.36
N ASP A 429 8.90 -2.30 -28.03
CA ASP A 429 8.80 -2.17 -29.49
C ASP A 429 8.98 -0.71 -29.96
N GLY A 430 9.35 0.19 -29.03
CA GLY A 430 9.46 1.63 -29.25
C GLY A 430 8.20 2.43 -28.90
N SER A 431 7.03 1.79 -28.85
CA SER A 431 5.74 2.42 -28.48
C SER A 431 5.22 1.92 -27.12
N HIS A 432 5.34 0.63 -26.88
CA HIS A 432 4.96 -0.07 -25.66
C HIS A 432 6.19 -0.37 -24.82
N ASN A 433 6.01 -0.39 -23.50
CA ASN A 433 7.02 -0.82 -22.54
C ASN A 433 6.39 -1.78 -21.53
N VAL A 434 6.73 -3.06 -21.63
CA VAL A 434 6.21 -4.11 -20.75
C VAL A 434 7.28 -4.42 -19.72
N LYS A 435 7.15 -3.81 -18.55
CA LYS A 435 8.10 -3.93 -17.44
C LYS A 435 7.75 -5.10 -16.54
N SER A 436 8.77 -5.86 -16.13
CA SER A 436 8.70 -6.98 -15.20
C SER A 436 9.79 -6.82 -14.12
N PRO A 437 9.44 -6.62 -12.85
CA PRO A 437 10.39 -6.64 -11.76
C PRO A 437 11.06 -8.01 -11.62
N ILE A 438 12.37 -7.97 -11.34
CA ILE A 438 13.17 -9.15 -11.00
C ILE A 438 13.70 -8.90 -9.60
N ILE A 439 13.19 -9.67 -8.63
CA ILE A 439 13.43 -9.45 -7.21
C ILE A 439 14.20 -10.66 -6.68
N VAL A 440 15.38 -10.42 -6.14
CA VAL A 440 16.15 -11.42 -5.40
C VAL A 440 16.00 -11.12 -3.92
N GLN A 441 15.35 -12.03 -3.20
CA GLN A 441 14.97 -11.86 -1.81
C GLN A 441 15.75 -12.83 -0.93
N CYS A 442 16.48 -12.30 0.05
CA CYS A 442 17.13 -13.12 1.06
C CYS A 442 16.11 -13.52 2.13
N LEU A 443 15.90 -14.82 2.32
CA LEU A 443 15.02 -15.34 3.37
C LEU A 443 15.73 -15.21 4.72
N SER A 444 15.06 -14.55 5.68
CA SER A 444 15.52 -14.36 7.06
C SER A 444 15.05 -15.46 7.99
#